data_AF-A0A9D8PPT3-F1
#
_entry.id   AF-A0A9D8PPT3-F1
#
_cell.length_a   1.000
_cell.length_b   1.000
_cell.length_c   1.000
_cell.angle_alpha   90.00
_cell.angle_beta   90.00
_cell.angle_gamma   90.00
#
_symmetry.space_group_name_H-M   'P 1'
#
loop_
_entity.id
_entity.type
_entity.pdbx_description
1 polymer ?
#
loop_
_entity_poly.entity_id
_entity_poly.type
_entity_poly.pdbx_seq_one_letter_code
_entity_poly.pdbx_strand_id
1 'polypeptide(L)'
;MEQKSIKNIKEKFETEIKKQSLGLPINFFSFLGNFYSDEKEAILDSIAKQNLKEGKKDLAGYYQIPFQTLIDQELVRMTIFVDDSASVTTEQDLKKAAKKLDASKLPDGDYEFYYSKGGGAKSISYSFKVKDGKVVFYEDQKDELEEQN
;
A
#
# COMPACT_ATOMS: atom_id res chain seq x y z
N MET A 1 -8.32 3.24 -19.66
CA MET A 1 -7.77 1.87 -19.83
C MET A 1 -6.75 1.65 -18.73
N GLU A 2 -7.01 0.71 -17.84
CA GLU A 2 -6.00 0.26 -16.88
C GLU A 2 -4.90 -0.48 -17.66
N GLN A 3 -3.65 -0.07 -17.50
CA GLN A 3 -2.53 -0.58 -18.29
C GLN A 3 -2.26 -2.05 -17.91
N LYS A 4 -2.09 -2.93 -18.91
CA LYS A 4 -1.90 -4.38 -18.70
C LYS A 4 -0.77 -4.71 -17.71
N SER A 5 0.29 -3.90 -17.66
CA SER A 5 1.41 -4.06 -16.74
C SER A 5 1.00 -3.87 -15.26
N ILE A 6 0.26 -2.81 -14.95
CA ILE A 6 -0.18 -2.51 -13.57
C ILE A 6 -1.17 -3.57 -13.09
N LYS A 7 -2.09 -3.98 -13.97
CA LYS A 7 -3.04 -5.06 -13.66
C LYS A 7 -2.31 -6.35 -13.27
N ASN A 8 -1.29 -6.75 -14.04
CA ASN A 8 -0.50 -7.94 -13.75
C ASN A 8 0.27 -7.83 -12.42
N ILE A 9 0.80 -6.65 -12.09
CA ILE A 9 1.49 -6.41 -10.81
C ILE A 9 0.53 -6.51 -9.63
N LYS A 10 -0.64 -5.87 -9.73
CA LYS A 10 -1.70 -5.93 -8.72
C LYS A 10 -2.15 -7.38 -8.46
N GLU A 11 -2.46 -8.12 -9.52
CA GLU A 11 -2.88 -9.52 -9.45
C GLU A 11 -1.80 -10.42 -8.83
N LYS A 12 -0.52 -10.18 -9.15
CA LYS A 12 0.61 -10.89 -8.55
C LYS A 12 0.65 -10.69 -7.04
N PHE A 13 0.62 -9.45 -6.56
CA PHE A 13 0.67 -9.18 -5.12
C PHE A 13 -0.58 -9.65 -4.40
N GLU A 14 -1.76 -9.45 -4.98
CA GLU A 14 -3.01 -9.97 -4.42
C GLU A 14 -2.95 -11.49 -4.23
N THR A 15 -2.46 -12.20 -5.25
CA THR A 15 -2.31 -13.66 -5.22
C THR A 15 -1.32 -14.10 -4.16
N GLU A 16 -0.19 -13.43 -4.02
CA GLU A 16 0.80 -13.76 -2.98
C GLU A 16 0.28 -13.50 -1.56
N ILE A 17 -0.49 -12.42 -1.35
CA ILE A 17 -1.08 -12.09 -0.05
C ILE A 17 -2.18 -13.09 0.32
N LYS A 18 -3.10 -13.40 -0.61
CA LYS A 18 -4.23 -14.31 -0.36
C LYS A 18 -3.81 -15.75 -0.05
N LYS A 19 -2.61 -16.19 -0.46
CA LYS A 19 -2.06 -17.50 -0.12
C LYS A 19 -1.64 -17.63 1.35
N GLN A 20 -1.44 -16.51 2.04
CA GLN A 20 -0.92 -16.50 3.41
C GLN A 20 -2.02 -16.73 4.45
N SER A 21 -1.66 -17.35 5.57
CA SER A 21 -2.58 -17.54 6.70
C SER A 21 -2.55 -16.34 7.65
N LEU A 22 -3.19 -15.24 7.25
CA LEU A 22 -3.17 -13.97 7.99
C LEU A 22 -4.19 -13.93 9.15
N GLY A 23 -5.09 -14.91 9.22
CA GLY A 23 -6.18 -14.95 10.21
C GLY A 23 -7.35 -14.00 9.91
N LEU A 24 -7.33 -13.34 8.74
CA LEU A 24 -8.43 -12.54 8.21
C LEU A 24 -8.64 -12.91 6.74
N PRO A 25 -9.91 -13.03 6.27
CA PRO A 25 -10.19 -13.19 4.86
C PRO A 25 -9.85 -11.89 4.09
N ILE A 26 -9.09 -12.03 3.00
CA ILE A 26 -8.69 -10.90 2.16
C ILE A 26 -9.61 -10.82 0.94
N ASN A 27 -10.23 -9.66 0.73
CA ASN A 27 -11.10 -9.38 -0.40
C ASN A 27 -10.29 -9.08 -1.67
N PHE A 28 -9.51 -8.01 -1.67
CA PHE A 28 -8.64 -7.65 -2.81
C PHE A 28 -7.48 -6.76 -2.35
N PHE A 29 -6.50 -6.57 -3.23
CA PHE A 29 -5.39 -5.66 -3.03
C PHE A 29 -5.49 -4.48 -4.00
N SER A 30 -5.12 -3.26 -3.59
CA SER A 30 -5.09 -2.11 -4.51
C SER A 30 -4.02 -1.10 -4.12
N PHE A 31 -3.67 -0.26 -5.08
CA PHE A 31 -2.89 0.95 -4.85
C PHE A 31 -3.86 2.12 -4.74
N LEU A 32 -3.78 2.89 -3.66
CA LEU A 32 -4.55 4.11 -3.45
C LEU A 32 -3.61 5.31 -3.44
N GLY A 33 -4.05 6.46 -3.94
CA GLY A 33 -3.24 7.68 -3.88
C GLY A 33 -3.01 8.12 -2.42
N ASN A 34 -1.78 8.48 -2.10
CA ASN A 34 -1.35 8.92 -0.78
C ASN A 34 -1.08 10.44 -0.78
N PHE A 35 -2.02 11.22 -1.31
CA PHE A 35 -1.93 12.68 -1.43
C PHE A 35 -3.32 13.32 -1.25
N TYR A 36 -3.34 14.58 -0.84
CA TYR A 36 -4.55 15.39 -0.86
C TYR A 36 -4.93 15.75 -2.31
N SER A 37 -6.23 15.90 -2.57
CA SER A 37 -6.76 16.10 -3.92
C SER A 37 -6.24 17.37 -4.60
N ASP A 38 -5.97 18.42 -3.82
CA ASP A 38 -5.46 19.72 -4.25
C ASP A 38 -3.95 19.71 -4.57
N GLU A 39 -3.16 18.89 -3.90
CA GLU A 39 -1.71 18.75 -4.15
C GLU A 39 -1.40 17.78 -5.29
N LYS A 40 -2.30 16.83 -5.53
CA LYS A 40 -2.15 15.73 -6.48
C LYS A 40 -1.64 16.17 -7.85
N GLU A 41 -2.33 17.11 -8.50
CA GLU A 41 -2.03 17.48 -9.89
C GLU A 41 -0.63 18.08 -10.01
N ALA A 42 -0.27 19.02 -9.12
CA ALA A 42 1.03 19.67 -9.14
C ALA A 42 2.19 18.68 -8.92
N ILE A 43 2.03 17.75 -7.99
CA ILE A 43 3.01 16.69 -7.71
C ILE A 43 3.19 15.79 -8.95
N LEU A 44 2.09 15.26 -9.49
CA LEU A 44 2.13 14.37 -10.65
C LEU A 44 2.68 15.07 -11.90
N ASP A 45 2.34 16.35 -12.12
CA ASP A 45 2.88 17.17 -13.22
C ASP A 45 4.39 17.33 -13.13
N SER A 46 4.91 17.61 -11.94
CA SER A 46 6.34 17.79 -11.69
C SER A 46 7.12 16.52 -12.01
N ILE A 47 6.61 15.37 -11.53
CA ILE A 47 7.23 14.06 -11.71
C ILE A 47 7.20 13.65 -13.18
N ALA A 48 6.08 13.84 -13.86
CA ALA A 48 5.97 13.51 -15.28
C ALA A 48 6.97 14.32 -16.12
N LYS A 49 7.15 15.62 -15.83
CA LYS A 49 8.15 16.47 -16.50
C LYS A 49 9.57 15.99 -16.22
N GLN A 50 9.88 15.58 -15.00
CA GLN A 50 11.19 15.04 -14.65
C GLN A 50 11.47 13.71 -15.33
N ASN A 51 10.53 12.75 -15.26
CA ASN A 51 10.67 11.44 -15.89
C ASN A 51 10.86 11.53 -17.42
N LEU A 52 10.18 12.48 -18.07
CA LEU A 52 10.38 12.75 -19.50
C LEU A 52 11.81 13.23 -19.80
N LYS A 53 12.38 14.11 -18.96
CA LYS A 53 13.79 14.53 -19.08
C LYS A 53 14.76 13.37 -18.89
N GLU A 54 14.42 12.44 -18.00
CA GLU A 54 15.20 11.22 -17.72
C GLU A 54 14.97 10.09 -18.75
N GLY A 55 14.10 10.30 -19.75
CA GLY A 55 13.84 9.34 -20.82
C GLY A 55 12.99 8.13 -20.42
N LYS A 56 12.35 8.16 -19.25
CA LYS A 56 11.42 7.11 -18.77
C LYS A 56 10.12 7.16 -19.59
N LYS A 57 9.64 5.99 -20.06
CA LYS A 57 8.48 5.89 -20.97
C LYS A 57 7.36 4.98 -20.47
N ASP A 58 7.51 4.38 -19.28
CA ASP A 58 6.50 3.52 -18.68
C ASP A 58 5.41 4.34 -17.98
N LEU A 59 4.14 3.95 -18.16
CA LEU A 59 2.96 4.77 -17.87
C LEU A 59 2.26 4.41 -16.54
N ALA A 60 1.47 5.36 -16.01
CA ALA A 60 0.40 5.13 -15.03
C ALA A 60 -0.70 6.21 -15.17
N GLY A 61 -1.85 5.86 -15.74
CA GLY A 61 -2.99 6.78 -15.91
C GLY A 61 -2.79 7.82 -17.02
N TYR A 62 -3.25 9.06 -16.80
CA TYR A 62 -3.04 10.18 -17.73
C TYR A 62 -1.56 10.63 -17.79
N TYR A 63 -0.77 10.30 -16.77
CA TYR A 63 0.64 10.66 -16.67
C TYR A 63 1.57 9.50 -17.06
N GLN A 64 2.69 9.81 -17.72
CA GLN A 64 3.74 8.84 -18.01
C GLN A 64 4.66 8.66 -16.80
N ILE A 65 4.14 8.14 -15.68
CA ILE A 65 4.92 7.92 -14.46
C ILE A 65 5.05 6.41 -14.22
N PRO A 66 6.28 5.87 -14.14
CA PRO A 66 6.47 4.47 -13.80
C PRO A 66 5.88 4.15 -12.44
N PHE A 67 5.25 2.97 -12.34
CA PHE A 67 4.61 2.54 -11.10
C PHE A 67 5.58 2.49 -9.90
N GLN A 68 6.82 2.03 -10.12
CA GLN A 68 7.85 2.03 -9.08
C GLN A 68 8.13 3.45 -8.55
N THR A 69 8.08 4.49 -9.41
CA THR A 69 8.26 5.88 -8.97
C THR A 69 7.13 6.35 -8.04
N LEU A 70 5.91 5.85 -8.23
CA LEU A 70 4.81 6.17 -7.32
C LEU A 70 5.04 5.57 -5.92
N ILE A 71 5.64 4.38 -5.85
CA ILE A 71 6.01 3.73 -4.58
C ILE A 71 7.19 4.46 -3.95
N ASP A 72 8.27 4.68 -4.71
CA ASP A 72 9.52 5.27 -4.21
C ASP A 72 9.33 6.69 -3.68
N GLN A 73 8.35 7.42 -4.21
CA GLN A 73 7.97 8.76 -3.76
C GLN A 73 6.82 8.76 -2.74
N GLU A 74 6.43 7.58 -2.24
CA GLU A 74 5.35 7.40 -1.26
C GLU A 74 4.01 8.01 -1.70
N LEU A 75 3.76 8.11 -3.01
CA LEU A 75 2.55 8.69 -3.60
C LEU A 75 1.39 7.70 -3.70
N VAL A 76 1.68 6.43 -3.45
CA VAL A 76 0.67 5.39 -3.33
C VAL A 76 0.82 4.64 -2.01
N ARG A 77 -0.32 4.23 -1.48
CA ARG A 77 -0.45 3.30 -0.38
C ARG A 77 -0.93 1.95 -0.93
N MET A 78 -0.27 0.89 -0.50
CA MET A 78 -0.62 -0.48 -0.80
C MET A 78 -1.70 -0.96 0.18
N THR A 79 -2.95 -0.91 -0.24
CA THR A 79 -4.11 -1.23 0.58
C THR A 79 -4.55 -2.67 0.39
N ILE A 80 -4.56 -3.44 1.48
CA ILE A 80 -5.08 -4.81 1.56
C ILE A 80 -6.49 -4.74 2.15
N PHE A 81 -7.50 -4.95 1.31
CA PHE A 81 -8.90 -4.91 1.73
C PHE A 81 -9.28 -6.22 2.40
N VAL A 82 -9.70 -6.14 3.65
CA VAL A 82 -10.26 -7.25 4.41
C VAL A 82 -11.73 -7.42 4.02
N ASP A 83 -12.13 -8.68 3.85
CA ASP A 83 -13.51 -9.04 3.49
C ASP A 83 -14.49 -8.70 4.63
N ASP A 84 -15.71 -8.28 4.27
CA ASP A 84 -16.71 -7.83 5.25
C ASP A 84 -17.26 -8.97 6.13
N SER A 85 -17.10 -10.22 5.69
CA SER A 85 -17.35 -11.42 6.50
C SER A 85 -16.40 -11.57 7.69
N ALA A 86 -15.27 -10.86 7.69
CA ALA A 86 -14.34 -10.87 8.80
C ALA A 86 -14.98 -10.28 10.08
N SER A 87 -14.70 -10.90 11.21
CA SER A 87 -15.05 -10.37 12.54
C SER A 87 -14.03 -9.34 13.02
N VAL A 88 -13.73 -8.34 12.19
CA VAL A 88 -12.85 -7.23 12.58
C VAL A 88 -13.65 -6.26 13.43
N THR A 89 -13.19 -6.04 14.66
CA THR A 89 -13.82 -5.10 15.60
C THR A 89 -12.88 -3.99 16.01
N THR A 90 -11.57 -4.19 15.88
CA THR A 90 -10.54 -3.26 16.32
C THR A 90 -9.37 -3.19 15.35
N GLU A 91 -8.60 -2.11 15.45
CA GLU A 91 -7.31 -1.96 14.79
C GLU A 91 -6.31 -3.06 15.22
N GLN A 92 -6.41 -3.56 16.46
CA GLN A 92 -5.57 -4.66 16.95
C GLN A 92 -5.78 -5.97 16.19
N ASP A 93 -6.98 -6.22 15.66
CA ASP A 93 -7.24 -7.40 14.82
C ASP A 93 -6.46 -7.30 13.50
N LEU A 94 -6.39 -6.09 12.93
CA LEU A 94 -5.61 -5.81 11.72
C LEU A 94 -4.10 -5.85 11.99
N LYS A 95 -3.65 -5.34 13.14
CA LYS A 95 -2.25 -5.44 13.59
C LYS A 95 -1.78 -6.89 13.70
N LYS A 96 -2.63 -7.79 14.22
CA LYS A 96 -2.32 -9.23 14.30
C LYS A 96 -2.15 -9.87 12.91
N ALA A 97 -2.94 -9.46 11.93
CA ALA A 97 -2.77 -9.92 10.55
C ALA A 97 -1.48 -9.37 9.93
N ALA A 98 -1.16 -8.09 10.16
CA ALA A 98 0.10 -7.49 9.71
C ALA A 98 1.33 -8.19 10.29
N LYS A 99 1.29 -8.61 11.57
CA LYS A 99 2.38 -9.42 12.18
C LYS A 99 2.61 -10.79 11.54
N LYS A 100 1.60 -11.34 10.85
CA LYS A 100 1.67 -12.63 10.17
C LYS A 100 2.03 -12.51 8.68
N LEU A 101 2.06 -11.29 8.14
CA LEU A 101 2.32 -11.04 6.74
C LEU A 101 3.80 -11.32 6.43
N ASP A 102 4.04 -12.32 5.60
CA ASP A 102 5.31 -12.51 4.92
C ASP A 102 5.42 -11.50 3.77
N ALA A 103 6.25 -10.47 3.99
CA ALA A 103 6.44 -9.38 3.05
C ALA A 103 7.65 -9.60 2.11
N SER A 104 8.29 -10.77 2.13
CA SER A 104 9.53 -11.04 1.37
C SER A 104 9.40 -10.87 -0.15
N LYS A 105 8.17 -10.93 -0.68
CA LYS A 105 7.85 -10.78 -2.10
C LYS A 105 7.09 -9.49 -2.41
N LEU A 106 6.90 -8.63 -1.42
CA LEU A 106 6.21 -7.35 -1.55
C LEU A 106 7.25 -6.24 -1.74
N PRO A 107 6.95 -5.19 -2.53
CA PRO A 107 7.82 -4.03 -2.64
C PRO A 107 7.87 -3.27 -1.32
N ASP A 108 8.96 -2.53 -1.10
CA ASP A 108 9.05 -1.59 0.00
C ASP A 108 8.00 -0.47 -0.15
N GLY A 109 7.62 0.14 0.96
CA GLY A 109 6.76 1.33 0.99
C GLY A 109 5.60 1.22 1.99
N ASP A 110 4.60 2.08 1.81
CA ASP A 110 3.48 2.23 2.75
C ASP A 110 2.35 1.25 2.47
N TYR A 111 1.96 0.50 3.49
CA TYR A 111 0.87 -0.47 3.45
C TYR A 111 -0.21 -0.14 4.47
N GLU A 112 -1.41 -0.63 4.20
CA GLU A 112 -2.45 -0.73 5.22
C GLU A 112 -3.30 -1.99 5.03
N PHE A 113 -3.77 -2.55 6.15
CA PHE A 113 -5.01 -3.33 6.12
C PHE A 113 -6.17 -2.37 6.27
N TYR A 114 -7.19 -2.51 5.43
CA TYR A 114 -8.40 -1.71 5.46
C TYR A 114 -9.64 -2.60 5.58
N TYR A 115 -10.51 -2.30 6.54
CA TYR A 115 -11.78 -2.98 6.73
C TYR A 115 -12.93 -1.97 6.77
N SER A 116 -14.01 -2.28 6.06
CA SER A 116 -15.26 -1.52 6.12
C SER A 116 -16.44 -2.47 5.93
N LYS A 117 -17.47 -2.35 6.79
CA LYS A 117 -18.73 -3.09 6.65
C LYS A 117 -19.67 -2.52 5.57
N GLY A 118 -19.26 -1.47 4.86
CA GLY A 118 -20.14 -0.74 3.95
C GLY A 118 -21.27 0.00 4.67
N GLY A 119 -22.17 0.64 3.91
CA GLY A 119 -23.40 1.22 4.44
C GLY A 119 -23.24 2.41 5.41
N GLY A 120 -22.10 3.10 5.40
CA GLY A 120 -21.82 4.22 6.32
C GLY A 120 -21.31 3.80 7.69
N ALA A 121 -21.05 2.51 7.92
CA ALA A 121 -20.36 2.04 9.12
C ALA A 121 -18.92 2.58 9.17
N LYS A 122 -18.41 2.79 10.40
CA LYS A 122 -17.04 3.24 10.65
C LYS A 122 -16.06 2.22 10.03
N SER A 123 -15.14 2.72 9.19
CA SER A 123 -14.02 1.94 8.70
C SER A 123 -12.90 1.87 9.74
N ILE A 124 -12.13 0.79 9.68
CA ILE A 124 -10.96 0.56 10.53
C ILE A 124 -9.80 0.26 9.59
N SER A 125 -8.66 0.91 9.83
CA SER A 125 -7.42 0.61 9.12
C SER A 125 -6.26 0.46 10.10
N TYR A 126 -5.23 -0.25 9.67
CA TYR A 126 -3.95 -0.35 10.38
C TYR A 126 -2.83 -0.18 9.36
N SER A 127 -2.03 0.88 9.55
CA SER A 127 -0.93 1.23 8.65
C SER A 127 0.40 0.68 9.14
N PHE A 128 1.25 0.27 8.21
CA PHE A 128 2.60 -0.21 8.47
C PHE A 128 3.50 0.05 7.25
N LYS A 129 4.82 -0.12 7.38
CA LYS A 129 5.74 -0.10 6.25
C LYS A 129 6.20 -1.51 5.92
N VAL A 130 6.53 -1.76 4.66
CA VAL A 130 7.40 -2.87 4.27
C VAL A 130 8.77 -2.29 3.93
N LYS A 131 9.81 -2.91 4.48
CA LYS A 131 11.20 -2.57 4.18
C LYS A 131 12.06 -3.83 4.20
N ASP A 132 12.87 -4.02 3.17
CA ASP A 132 13.77 -5.17 3.03
C ASP A 132 13.03 -6.51 3.19
N GLY A 133 11.82 -6.59 2.64
CA GLY A 133 10.96 -7.77 2.71
C GLY A 133 10.37 -8.08 4.10
N LYS A 134 10.42 -7.13 5.04
CA LYS A 134 9.88 -7.26 6.40
C LYS A 134 8.83 -6.20 6.69
N VAL A 135 7.86 -6.56 7.53
CA VAL A 135 6.90 -5.60 8.08
C VAL A 135 7.57 -4.80 9.19
N VAL A 136 7.45 -3.48 9.11
CA VAL A 136 7.95 -2.52 10.10
C VAL A 136 6.76 -1.73 10.65
N PHE A 137 6.57 -1.78 11.97
CA PHE A 137 5.51 -1.04 12.64
C PHE A 137 6.00 0.33 13.09
N TYR A 138 5.17 1.36 12.93
CA TYR A 138 5.51 2.74 13.31
C TYR A 138 5.79 2.91 14.82
N GLU A 139 5.17 2.08 15.66
CA GLU A 139 5.41 2.09 17.10
C GLU A 139 6.81 1.57 17.46
N ASP A 140 7.29 0.55 16.75
CA ASP A 140 8.61 -0.04 16.97
C ASP A 140 9.75 0.89 16.54
N GLN A 141 9.45 1.90 15.70
CA GLN A 141 10.43 2.92 15.28
C GLN A 141 10.71 4.00 16.34
N LYS A 142 9.87 4.13 17.37
CA LYS A 142 10.11 5.09 18.45
C LYS A 142 11.21 4.61 19.41
N ASP A 143 11.31 3.32 19.63
CA ASP A 143 12.27 2.74 20.58
C ASP A 143 13.72 2.82 20.06
N GLU A 144 13.95 2.77 18.74
CA GLU A 144 15.30 2.90 18.13
C GLU A 144 15.93 4.30 18.30
N LEU A 145 15.11 5.34 18.53
CA LEU A 145 15.59 6.71 18.77
C LEU A 145 15.93 6.97 20.25
N GLU A 146 15.38 6.19 21.18
CA GLU A 146 15.65 6.35 22.62
C GLU A 146 16.92 5.60 23.06
N GLU A 147 17.32 4.51 22.37
CA GLU A 147 18.58 3.79 22.66
C GLU A 147 19.85 4.52 22.18
N GLN A 148 19.73 5.67 21.51
CA GLN A 148 20.87 6.48 21.04
C GLN A 148 21.14 7.75 21.86
N ASN A 149 20.43 7.97 22.97
CA ASN A 149 20.63 9.13 23.87
C ASN A 149 21.28 8.77 25.21
#